data_AF-A0A377CE65-F1
#
_entry.id   AF-A0A377CE65-F1
#
_cell.length_a   1.000
_cell.length_b   1.000
_cell.length_c   1.000
_cell.angle_alpha   90.00
_cell.angle_beta   90.00
_cell.angle_gamma   90.00
#
_symmetry.space_group_name_H-M   'P 1'
#
loop_
_entity.id
_entity.type
_entity.pdbx_description
1 polymer ?
#
loop_
_entity_poly.entity_id
_entity_poly.type
_entity_poly.pdbx_seq_one_letter_code
_entity_poly.pdbx_strand_id
1 'polypeptide(L)'
;MASISSLGVGSGLDLSSILDSLTAAQKATLTPISNQQSSFTAKLSAYGTLKSALTTFQTANTALSKADLFSATSTTSSTTAFSATTAGNAIAGKYTISVTHLAQAQTLTTRTTRDDTKTAIATSDSKLTIQQGGDKDPITIDISAANSSLSGIRDAINNAKAGVSASIINVGNGEYRLSVTSNDTGLDNAMTLSVSGDDALQSFMGYDASASSNGMEVSVAAQNAQLTVNNVAIENSSNTISDALENITLNLNDVTTGNQTPDHHSGHLQSANGD
;
A
#
# COMPACT_ATOMS: atom_id res chain seq x y z
N MET A 1 -11.90 -21.98 93.11
CA MET A 1 -11.92 -23.45 93.15
C MET A 1 -13.35 -23.92 93.15
N ALA A 2 -13.80 -24.47 92.03
CA ALA A 2 -14.91 -25.41 91.97
C ALA A 2 -14.51 -26.45 90.92
N SER A 3 -14.19 -27.63 91.43
CA SER A 3 -13.78 -28.82 90.70
C SER A 3 -15.00 -29.53 90.12
N ILE A 4 -14.96 -29.83 88.82
CA ILE A 4 -15.60 -31.00 88.21
C ILE A 4 -14.56 -31.49 87.20
N SER A 5 -13.69 -32.42 87.59
CA SER A 5 -13.90 -33.88 87.65
C SER A 5 -13.77 -34.53 86.27
N SER A 6 -12.78 -35.43 86.20
CA SER A 6 -12.68 -36.50 85.20
C SER A 6 -12.38 -36.04 83.77
N LEU A 7 -11.09 -35.79 83.51
CA LEU A 7 -10.46 -36.29 82.28
C LEU A 7 -10.50 -37.83 82.34
N GLY A 8 -11.70 -38.34 82.10
CA GLY A 8 -12.01 -39.75 82.00
C GLY A 8 -11.32 -40.29 80.76
N VAL A 9 -10.22 -40.98 81.02
CA VAL A 9 -9.64 -42.01 80.16
C VAL A 9 -10.76 -42.95 79.71
N GLY A 10 -11.22 -42.79 78.47
CA GLY A 10 -12.43 -43.44 77.93
C GLY A 10 -13.34 -42.53 77.11
N SER A 11 -13.08 -41.22 77.07
CA SER A 11 -13.78 -40.33 76.15
C SER A 11 -13.25 -40.56 74.73
N GLY A 12 -14.15 -40.90 73.81
CA GLY A 12 -13.95 -40.75 72.37
C GLY A 12 -13.69 -39.29 72.04
N LEU A 13 -12.51 -38.80 72.44
CA LEU A 13 -11.88 -37.59 71.95
C LEU A 13 -11.57 -37.91 70.51
N ASP A 14 -12.56 -37.66 69.66
CA ASP A 14 -12.40 -37.64 68.23
C ASP A 14 -11.48 -36.46 67.93
N LEU A 15 -10.18 -36.69 68.09
CA LEU A 15 -9.11 -35.76 67.78
C LEU A 15 -9.23 -35.30 66.32
N SER A 16 -9.77 -36.17 65.46
CA SER A 16 -10.20 -35.83 64.10
C SER A 16 -11.31 -34.77 64.12
N SER A 17 -12.38 -34.92 64.90
CA SER A 17 -13.42 -33.88 65.04
C SER A 17 -12.91 -32.55 65.61
N ILE A 18 -11.96 -32.59 66.55
CA ILE A 18 -11.36 -31.37 67.14
C ILE A 18 -10.44 -30.71 66.11
N LEU A 19 -9.63 -31.50 65.40
CA LEU A 19 -8.78 -31.03 64.30
C LEU A 19 -9.62 -30.47 63.14
N ASP A 20 -10.72 -31.12 62.79
CA ASP A 20 -11.67 -30.66 61.79
C ASP A 20 -12.37 -29.37 62.23
N SER A 21 -12.75 -29.27 63.50
CA SER A 21 -13.33 -28.04 64.08
C SER A 21 -12.34 -26.88 64.10
N LEU A 22 -11.07 -27.15 64.45
CA LEU A 22 -10.00 -26.14 64.42
C LEU A 22 -9.69 -25.72 62.98
N THR A 23 -9.62 -26.68 62.06
CA THR A 23 -9.40 -26.45 60.63
C THR A 23 -10.56 -25.67 60.00
N ALA A 24 -11.81 -25.96 60.39
CA ALA A 24 -12.99 -25.24 59.96
C ALA A 24 -13.02 -23.81 60.51
N ALA A 25 -12.69 -23.60 61.79
CA ALA A 25 -12.56 -22.26 62.38
C ALA A 25 -11.45 -21.45 61.71
N GLN A 26 -10.34 -22.09 61.36
CA GLN A 26 -9.22 -21.46 60.66
C GLN A 26 -9.48 -21.25 59.15
N LYS A 27 -10.38 -22.02 58.54
CA LYS A 27 -10.92 -21.73 57.20
C LYS A 27 -11.97 -20.62 57.23
N ALA A 28 -12.75 -20.50 58.31
CA ALA A 28 -13.74 -19.45 58.46
C ALA A 28 -13.11 -18.05 58.50
N THR A 29 -11.87 -17.91 58.98
CA THR A 29 -11.11 -16.66 58.91
C THR A 29 -10.62 -16.30 57.50
N LEU A 30 -10.62 -17.25 56.54
CA LEU A 30 -10.35 -17.00 55.11
C LEU A 30 -11.57 -16.51 54.33
N THR A 31 -12.79 -16.78 54.81
CA THR A 31 -14.04 -16.33 54.21
C THR A 31 -14.11 -14.81 53.93
N PRO A 32 -13.75 -13.90 54.86
CA PRO A 32 -13.76 -12.47 54.57
C PRO A 32 -12.77 -12.08 53.46
N ILE A 33 -11.61 -12.72 53.39
CA ILE A 33 -10.61 -12.48 52.32
C ILE A 33 -11.14 -12.97 50.97
N SER A 34 -11.77 -14.16 50.93
CA SER A 34 -12.42 -14.70 49.72
C SER A 34 -13.58 -13.81 49.23
N ASN A 35 -14.39 -13.30 50.17
CA ASN A 35 -15.46 -12.35 49.86
C ASN A 35 -14.91 -11.02 49.31
N GLN A 36 -13.79 -10.53 49.87
CA GLN A 36 -13.13 -9.32 49.41
C GLN A 36 -12.51 -9.50 48.01
N GLN A 37 -11.88 -10.65 47.75
CA GLN A 37 -11.38 -11.02 46.42
C GLN A 37 -12.51 -11.08 45.39
N SER A 38 -13.66 -11.67 45.75
CA SER A 38 -14.84 -11.74 44.89
C SER A 38 -15.40 -10.34 44.61
N SER A 39 -15.48 -9.47 45.62
CA SER A 39 -15.91 -8.08 45.48
C SER A 39 -14.98 -7.25 44.58
N PHE A 40 -13.66 -7.39 44.74
CA PHE A 40 -12.69 -6.69 43.90
C PHE A 40 -12.67 -7.21 42.47
N THR A 41 -12.80 -8.52 42.25
CA THR A 41 -12.97 -9.11 40.93
C THR A 41 -14.23 -8.58 40.24
N ALA A 42 -15.37 -8.51 40.95
CA ALA A 42 -16.61 -7.95 40.43
C ALA A 42 -16.46 -6.46 40.07
N LYS A 43 -15.79 -5.66 40.91
CA LYS A 43 -15.46 -4.26 40.62
C LYS A 43 -14.56 -4.13 39.39
N LEU A 44 -13.54 -4.98 39.26
CA LEU A 44 -12.63 -4.97 38.11
C LEU A 44 -13.39 -5.30 36.81
N SER A 45 -14.26 -6.31 36.82
CA SER A 45 -15.12 -6.63 35.67
C SER A 45 -16.05 -5.48 35.33
N ALA A 46 -16.67 -4.82 36.33
CA ALA A 46 -17.51 -3.65 36.12
C ALA A 46 -16.73 -2.48 35.49
N TYR A 47 -15.51 -2.20 35.97
CA TYR A 47 -14.62 -1.20 35.35
C TYR A 47 -14.17 -1.61 33.95
N GLY A 48 -13.97 -2.90 33.69
CA GLY A 48 -13.69 -3.44 32.36
C GLY A 48 -14.83 -3.16 31.39
N THR A 49 -16.07 -3.45 31.80
CA THR A 49 -17.27 -3.15 31.00
C THR A 49 -17.43 -1.64 30.76
N LEU A 50 -17.24 -0.82 31.80
CA LEU A 50 -17.31 0.64 31.66
C LEU A 50 -16.25 1.18 30.69
N LYS A 51 -15.01 0.67 30.78
CA LYS A 51 -13.92 1.03 29.87
C LYS A 51 -14.26 0.64 28.43
N SER A 52 -14.81 -0.55 28.21
CA SER A 52 -15.24 -0.98 26.87
C SER A 52 -16.33 -0.06 26.32
N ALA A 53 -17.36 0.25 27.11
CA ALA A 53 -18.43 1.16 26.70
C ALA A 53 -17.90 2.56 26.35
N LEU A 54 -16.98 3.09 27.16
CA LEU A 54 -16.36 4.39 26.90
C LEU A 54 -15.47 4.38 25.65
N THR A 55 -14.78 3.27 25.38
CA THR A 55 -13.96 3.10 24.17
C THR A 55 -14.84 3.05 22.91
N THR A 56 -15.96 2.34 22.96
CA THR A 56 -16.94 2.32 21.88
C THR A 56 -17.51 3.72 21.63
N PHE A 57 -17.90 4.43 22.70
CA PHE A 57 -18.38 5.80 22.59
C PHE A 57 -17.32 6.75 22.01
N GLN A 58 -16.07 6.66 22.49
CA GLN A 58 -14.96 7.46 21.97
C GLN A 58 -14.74 7.21 20.47
N THR A 59 -14.84 5.94 20.05
CA THR A 59 -14.70 5.56 18.64
C THR A 59 -15.82 6.16 17.79
N ALA A 60 -17.07 6.08 18.25
CA ALA A 60 -18.22 6.68 17.58
C ALA A 60 -18.11 8.22 17.50
N ASN A 61 -17.71 8.87 18.58
CA ASN A 61 -17.51 10.33 18.60
C ASN A 61 -16.36 10.76 17.67
N THR A 62 -15.27 10.00 17.64
CA THR A 62 -14.14 10.27 16.73
C THR A 62 -14.57 10.12 15.27
N ALA A 63 -15.37 9.10 14.95
CA ALA A 63 -15.94 8.94 13.63
C ALA A 63 -16.83 10.14 13.25
N LEU A 64 -17.73 10.56 14.15
CA LEU A 64 -18.65 11.68 13.92
C LEU A 64 -17.95 13.05 13.85
N SER A 65 -16.81 13.21 14.52
CA SER A 65 -16.07 14.49 14.55
C SER A 65 -15.37 14.86 13.23
N LYS A 66 -15.43 14.01 12.20
CA LYS A 66 -14.81 14.29 10.89
C LYS A 66 -15.68 15.27 10.09
N ALA A 67 -15.16 16.49 9.89
CA ALA A 67 -15.83 17.53 9.10
C ALA A 67 -16.21 17.06 7.68
N ASP A 68 -15.38 16.20 7.08
CA ASP A 68 -15.59 15.63 5.74
C ASP A 68 -16.93 14.87 5.60
N LEU A 69 -17.48 14.31 6.68
CA LEU A 69 -18.79 13.66 6.67
C LEU A 69 -19.91 14.62 6.28
N PHE A 70 -19.78 15.90 6.65
CA PHE A 70 -20.81 16.91 6.46
C PHE A 70 -20.66 17.64 5.11
N SER A 71 -19.50 17.53 4.48
CA SER A 71 -19.21 18.05 3.14
C SER A 71 -19.01 16.95 2.11
N ALA A 72 -19.41 15.71 2.43
CA ALA A 72 -19.23 14.56 1.55
C ALA A 72 -20.06 14.75 0.27
N THR A 73 -19.44 14.52 -0.89
CA THR A 73 -20.14 14.56 -2.18
C THR A 73 -20.04 13.23 -2.90
N SER A 74 -21.14 12.82 -3.54
CA SER A 74 -21.20 11.60 -4.34
C SER A 74 -21.02 11.94 -5.81
N THR A 75 -20.09 11.26 -6.47
CA THR A 75 -19.78 11.39 -7.89
C THR A 75 -20.56 10.35 -8.69
N THR A 76 -21.28 10.76 -9.73
CA THR A 76 -21.85 9.82 -10.71
C THR A 76 -21.20 10.07 -12.07
N SER A 77 -20.47 9.10 -12.61
CA SER A 77 -19.90 9.18 -13.96
C SER A 77 -20.90 8.65 -14.98
N SER A 78 -21.00 9.29 -16.15
CA SER A 78 -21.84 8.81 -17.25
C SER A 78 -21.21 7.67 -18.05
N THR A 79 -19.98 7.25 -17.72
CA THR A 79 -19.22 6.23 -18.46
C THR A 79 -18.28 5.46 -17.53
N THR A 80 -17.87 4.25 -17.92
CA THR A 80 -16.81 3.47 -17.26
C THR A 80 -15.39 3.96 -17.58
N ALA A 81 -15.25 4.86 -18.58
CA ALA A 81 -13.97 5.40 -19.05
C ALA A 81 -13.22 6.22 -17.99
N PHE A 82 -13.92 6.78 -17.00
CA PHE A 82 -13.30 7.40 -15.84
C PHE A 82 -14.21 7.32 -14.62
N SER A 83 -13.62 7.40 -13.44
CA SER A 83 -14.30 7.60 -12.17
C SER A 83 -13.69 8.79 -11.44
N ALA A 84 -14.46 9.41 -10.54
CA ALA A 84 -13.96 10.47 -9.69
C ALA A 84 -14.24 10.12 -8.23
N THR A 85 -13.41 10.58 -7.33
CA THR A 85 -13.67 10.61 -5.89
C THR A 85 -13.42 12.03 -5.40
N THR A 86 -14.13 12.43 -4.35
CA THR A 86 -14.01 13.79 -3.80
C THR A 86 -13.57 13.76 -2.36
N ALA A 87 -12.74 14.73 -2.00
CA ALA A 87 -12.48 15.08 -0.62
C ALA A 87 -13.54 16.10 -0.13
N GLY A 88 -13.52 16.41 1.17
CA GLY A 88 -14.39 17.44 1.72
C GLY A 88 -14.22 18.79 1.01
N ASN A 89 -15.32 19.53 0.85
CA ASN A 89 -15.39 20.83 0.18
C ASN A 89 -15.16 20.84 -1.33
N ALA A 90 -15.33 19.70 -2.02
CA ALA A 90 -15.39 19.70 -3.48
C ALA A 90 -16.56 20.55 -3.99
N ILE A 91 -16.31 21.39 -5.01
CA ILE A 91 -17.34 22.26 -5.59
C ILE A 91 -18.32 21.41 -6.39
N ALA A 92 -19.58 21.36 -5.93
CA ALA A 92 -20.65 20.68 -6.62
C ALA A 92 -20.93 21.36 -7.97
N GLY A 93 -20.99 20.56 -9.04
CA GLY A 93 -21.25 21.05 -10.39
C GLY A 93 -21.19 19.93 -11.42
N LYS A 94 -21.67 20.22 -12.63
CA LYS A 94 -21.50 19.32 -13.78
C LYS A 94 -20.17 19.64 -14.43
N TYR A 95 -19.29 18.66 -14.49
CA TYR A 95 -18.01 18.78 -15.19
C TYR A 95 -18.12 18.02 -16.50
N THR A 96 -17.80 18.66 -17.62
CA THR A 96 -17.73 17.97 -18.91
C THR A 96 -16.31 17.49 -19.10
N ILE A 97 -16.10 16.18 -19.08
CA ILE A 97 -14.78 15.56 -19.18
C ILE A 97 -14.67 14.83 -20.53
N SER A 98 -13.57 15.07 -21.23
CA SER A 98 -13.18 14.31 -22.42
C SER A 98 -11.74 13.87 -22.28
N VAL A 99 -11.51 12.56 -22.37
CA VAL A 99 -10.18 11.95 -22.31
C VAL A 99 -9.79 11.56 -23.72
N THR A 100 -8.66 12.07 -24.20
CA THR A 100 -8.14 11.82 -25.55
C THR A 100 -6.99 10.82 -25.55
N HIS A 101 -6.15 10.86 -24.51
CA HIS A 101 -5.05 9.92 -24.32
C HIS A 101 -4.89 9.58 -22.84
N LEU A 102 -4.49 8.33 -22.58
CA LEU A 102 -4.09 7.87 -21.26
C LEU A 102 -2.59 8.05 -21.06
N ALA A 103 -2.18 8.24 -19.80
CA ALA A 103 -0.78 8.21 -19.43
C ALA A 103 -0.21 6.79 -19.62
N GLN A 104 0.98 6.68 -20.19
CA GLN A 104 1.69 5.43 -20.43
C GLN A 104 3.09 5.49 -19.86
N ALA A 105 3.56 4.39 -19.30
CA ALA A 105 4.92 4.23 -18.80
C ALA A 105 5.81 3.72 -19.93
N GLN A 106 6.96 4.37 -20.12
CA GLN A 106 7.89 3.92 -21.16
C GLN A 106 8.37 2.50 -20.87
N THR A 107 8.37 1.67 -21.89
CA THR A 107 9.00 0.34 -21.86
C THR A 107 10.03 0.24 -22.97
N LEU A 108 11.27 -0.04 -22.57
CA LEU A 108 12.41 -0.25 -23.45
C LEU A 108 12.74 -1.74 -23.46
N THR A 109 12.87 -2.33 -24.65
CA THR A 109 13.21 -3.75 -24.79
C THR A 109 14.42 -3.91 -25.69
N THR A 110 15.32 -4.84 -25.39
CA THR A 110 16.52 -5.06 -26.21
C THR A 110 16.14 -5.48 -27.62
N ARG A 111 16.77 -4.89 -28.65
CA ARG A 111 16.50 -5.18 -30.07
C ARG A 111 16.95 -6.59 -30.46
N THR A 112 18.05 -7.02 -29.90
CA THR A 112 18.61 -8.36 -30.11
C THR A 112 18.23 -9.29 -28.96
N THR A 113 18.23 -10.59 -29.26
CA THR A 113 17.98 -11.67 -28.32
C THR A 113 19.30 -12.28 -27.81
N ARG A 114 19.21 -13.01 -26.70
CA ARG A 114 20.25 -13.92 -26.20
C ARG A 114 19.69 -15.34 -26.16
N ASP A 115 20.56 -16.32 -26.28
CA ASP A 115 20.27 -17.76 -26.22
C ASP A 115 20.08 -18.30 -24.79
N ASP A 116 20.57 -17.57 -23.79
CA ASP A 116 20.33 -17.85 -22.39
C ASP A 116 20.22 -16.57 -21.53
N THR A 117 20.03 -16.76 -20.22
CA THR A 117 19.89 -15.66 -19.24
C THR A 117 21.05 -15.57 -18.23
N LYS A 118 22.09 -16.40 -18.37
CA LYS A 118 23.14 -16.64 -17.37
C LYS A 118 24.54 -16.33 -17.89
N THR A 119 24.75 -16.37 -19.19
CA THR A 119 26.00 -16.00 -19.84
C THR A 119 26.20 -14.49 -19.75
N ALA A 120 27.41 -14.10 -19.36
CA ALA A 120 27.83 -12.71 -19.28
C ALA A 120 27.83 -12.05 -20.66
N ILE A 121 27.35 -10.81 -20.73
CA ILE A 121 27.33 -10.01 -21.96
C ILE A 121 28.58 -9.13 -22.04
N ALA A 122 28.97 -8.54 -20.91
CA ALA A 122 30.16 -7.73 -20.78
C ALA A 122 31.38 -8.60 -20.46
N THR A 123 32.54 -8.16 -20.93
CA THR A 123 33.84 -8.78 -20.60
C THR A 123 34.60 -8.00 -19.53
N SER A 124 34.19 -6.74 -19.29
CA SER A 124 34.77 -5.84 -18.29
C SER A 124 33.71 -5.38 -17.30
N ASP A 125 34.16 -4.90 -16.14
CA ASP A 125 33.28 -4.21 -15.19
C ASP A 125 32.78 -2.90 -15.82
N SER A 126 31.52 -2.61 -15.59
CA SER A 126 30.81 -1.50 -16.24
C SER A 126 29.89 -0.78 -15.28
N LYS A 127 29.45 0.41 -15.67
CA LYS A 127 28.49 1.22 -14.93
C LYS A 127 27.31 1.52 -15.81
N LEU A 128 26.13 1.04 -15.42
CA LEU A 128 24.85 1.40 -16.03
C LEU A 128 24.31 2.66 -15.35
N THR A 129 24.10 3.72 -16.11
CA THR A 129 23.44 4.95 -15.66
C THR A 129 22.03 5.00 -16.22
N ILE A 130 21.06 5.15 -15.33
CA ILE A 130 19.64 5.32 -15.63
C ILE A 130 19.30 6.77 -15.31
N GLN A 131 18.91 7.53 -16.32
CA GLN A 131 18.47 8.92 -16.19
C GLN A 131 17.00 9.01 -16.61
N GLN A 132 16.12 9.40 -15.68
CA GLN A 132 14.74 9.73 -16.00
C GLN A 132 14.58 11.23 -16.28
N GLY A 133 13.52 11.63 -16.97
CA GLY A 133 13.18 13.05 -17.18
C GLY A 133 12.71 13.77 -15.91
N GLY A 134 12.23 15.00 -16.08
CA GLY A 134 11.58 15.79 -15.02
C GLY A 134 12.50 16.10 -13.83
N ASP A 135 13.72 16.57 -14.10
CA ASP A 135 14.71 17.00 -13.09
C ASP A 135 15.09 15.94 -12.04
N LYS A 136 14.93 14.65 -12.35
CA LYS A 136 15.35 13.55 -11.47
C LYS A 136 16.87 13.34 -11.55
N ASP A 137 17.50 12.99 -10.42
CA ASP A 137 18.92 12.67 -10.39
C ASP A 137 19.22 11.34 -11.12
N PRO A 138 20.34 11.23 -11.86
CA PRO A 138 20.77 9.98 -12.46
C PRO A 138 21.17 8.95 -11.42
N ILE A 139 20.82 7.69 -11.66
CA ILE A 139 21.20 6.57 -10.80
C ILE A 139 22.21 5.69 -11.53
N THR A 140 23.38 5.55 -10.94
CA THR A 140 24.46 4.70 -11.47
C THR A 140 24.50 3.38 -10.71
N ILE A 141 24.57 2.28 -11.46
CA ILE A 141 24.58 0.91 -10.97
C ILE A 141 25.86 0.24 -11.47
N ASP A 142 26.67 -0.26 -10.54
CA ASP A 142 27.86 -1.03 -10.87
C ASP A 142 27.47 -2.45 -11.32
N ILE A 143 27.89 -2.82 -12.53
CA ILE A 143 27.67 -4.15 -13.12
C ILE A 143 29.04 -4.79 -13.36
N SER A 144 29.40 -5.75 -12.51
CA SER A 144 30.62 -6.53 -12.73
C SER A 144 30.48 -7.43 -13.95
N ALA A 145 31.60 -7.80 -14.58
CA ALA A 145 31.60 -8.67 -15.75
C ALA A 145 30.86 -10.00 -15.49
N ALA A 146 31.06 -10.59 -14.30
CA ALA A 146 30.37 -11.83 -13.90
C ALA A 146 28.85 -11.66 -13.72
N ASN A 147 28.38 -10.47 -13.37
CA ASN A 147 26.97 -10.14 -13.18
C ASN A 147 26.32 -9.52 -14.43
N SER A 148 27.05 -9.41 -15.54
CA SER A 148 26.56 -8.84 -16.79
C SER A 148 25.66 -9.78 -17.60
N SER A 149 25.14 -10.85 -16.99
CA SER A 149 24.11 -11.70 -17.61
C SER A 149 22.74 -11.04 -17.54
N LEU A 150 21.77 -11.47 -18.36
CA LEU A 150 20.40 -10.93 -18.31
C LEU A 150 19.80 -11.01 -16.89
N SER A 151 20.04 -12.13 -16.19
CA SER A 151 19.59 -12.31 -14.81
C SER A 151 20.27 -11.33 -13.86
N GLY A 152 21.60 -11.21 -13.94
CA GLY A 152 22.36 -10.32 -13.07
C GLY A 152 22.01 -8.85 -13.29
N ILE A 153 21.82 -8.43 -14.54
CA ILE A 153 21.42 -7.07 -14.89
C ILE A 153 20.01 -6.76 -14.40
N ARG A 154 19.05 -7.67 -14.62
CA ARG A 154 17.68 -7.54 -14.09
C ARG A 154 17.70 -7.32 -12.58
N ASP A 155 18.42 -8.18 -11.88
CA ASP A 155 18.47 -8.13 -10.42
C ASP A 155 19.19 -6.86 -9.93
N ALA A 156 20.25 -6.43 -10.61
CA ALA A 156 20.94 -5.18 -10.30
C ALA A 156 20.04 -3.95 -10.47
N ILE A 157 19.29 -3.85 -11.57
CA ILE A 157 18.34 -2.75 -11.82
C ILE A 157 17.23 -2.73 -10.75
N ASN A 158 16.62 -3.88 -10.49
CA ASN A 158 15.51 -3.97 -9.53
C ASN A 158 15.98 -3.70 -8.08
N ASN A 159 17.18 -4.13 -7.72
CA ASN A 159 17.75 -3.90 -6.39
C ASN A 159 18.18 -2.44 -6.18
N ALA A 160 18.57 -1.74 -7.24
CA ALA A 160 18.94 -0.33 -7.18
C ALA A 160 17.74 0.60 -6.87
N LYS A 161 16.50 0.10 -7.01
CA LYS A 161 15.26 0.87 -6.81
C LYS A 161 15.25 2.19 -7.60
N ALA A 162 15.72 2.14 -8.84
CA ALA A 162 16.03 3.31 -9.64
C ALA A 162 14.80 3.96 -10.33
N GLY A 163 13.60 3.83 -9.75
CA GLY A 163 12.35 4.31 -10.37
C GLY A 163 11.88 3.50 -11.58
N VAL A 164 12.52 2.36 -11.85
CA VAL A 164 12.27 1.49 -13.00
C VAL A 164 12.26 0.02 -12.57
N SER A 165 11.65 -0.83 -13.38
CA SER A 165 11.58 -2.28 -13.19
C SER A 165 12.11 -3.01 -14.42
N ALA A 166 13.03 -3.94 -14.21
CA ALA A 166 13.58 -4.81 -15.24
C ALA A 166 12.97 -6.21 -15.19
N SER A 167 12.73 -6.79 -16.36
CA SER A 167 12.22 -8.16 -16.54
C SER A 167 12.86 -8.82 -17.75
N ILE A 168 12.82 -10.16 -17.77
CA ILE A 168 13.32 -10.96 -18.90
C ILE A 168 12.13 -11.59 -19.59
N ILE A 169 12.02 -11.37 -20.90
CA ILE A 169 10.97 -11.90 -21.75
C ILE A 169 11.56 -13.04 -22.59
N ASN A 170 11.02 -14.25 -22.46
CA ASN A 170 11.30 -15.33 -23.39
C ASN A 170 10.39 -15.15 -24.61
N VAL A 171 10.97 -14.86 -25.77
CA VAL A 171 10.24 -14.59 -27.01
C VAL A 171 9.95 -15.85 -27.84
N GLY A 172 10.28 -17.03 -27.30
CA GLY A 172 10.18 -18.31 -27.99
C GLY A 172 11.54 -18.79 -28.48
N ASN A 173 11.61 -20.04 -28.95
CA ASN A 173 12.80 -20.64 -29.57
C ASN A 173 14.10 -20.62 -28.74
N GLY A 174 13.99 -20.47 -27.41
CA GLY A 174 15.15 -20.34 -26.53
C GLY A 174 15.79 -18.95 -26.57
N GLU A 175 15.07 -17.94 -27.06
CA GLU A 175 15.55 -16.57 -27.17
C GLU A 175 14.97 -15.67 -26.07
N TYR A 176 15.82 -14.82 -25.50
CA TYR A 176 15.49 -13.95 -24.37
C TYR A 176 15.79 -12.49 -24.69
N ARG A 177 14.90 -11.60 -24.26
CA ARG A 177 15.08 -10.14 -24.29
C ARG A 177 15.02 -9.57 -22.89
N LEU A 178 15.77 -8.49 -22.65
CA LEU A 178 15.60 -7.69 -21.45
C LEU A 178 14.59 -6.58 -21.74
N SER A 179 13.66 -6.36 -20.82
CA SER A 179 12.70 -5.27 -20.88
C SER A 179 12.80 -4.44 -19.60
N VAL A 180 12.88 -3.13 -19.74
CA VAL A 180 12.97 -2.16 -18.64
C VAL A 180 11.82 -1.17 -18.79
N THR A 181 10.99 -1.09 -17.76
CA THR A 181 9.79 -0.26 -17.73
C THR A 181 9.89 0.75 -16.60
N SER A 182 9.52 2.01 -16.86
CA SER A 182 9.38 2.99 -15.79
C SER A 182 8.27 2.57 -14.82
N ASN A 183 8.47 2.78 -13.52
CA ASN A 183 7.44 2.46 -12.53
C ASN A 183 6.23 3.42 -12.64
N ASP A 184 6.49 4.66 -13.03
CA ASP A 184 5.49 5.71 -13.19
C ASP A 184 5.24 6.01 -14.67
N THR A 185 4.00 6.37 -14.99
CA THR A 185 3.58 6.81 -16.34
C THR A 185 4.01 8.26 -16.62
N GLY A 186 3.97 8.68 -17.88
CA GLY A 186 4.20 10.07 -18.26
C GLY A 186 5.55 10.34 -18.92
N LEU A 187 5.63 11.44 -19.67
CA LEU A 187 6.81 11.88 -20.42
C LEU A 187 8.00 12.18 -19.51
N ASP A 188 7.75 12.74 -18.33
CA ASP A 188 8.80 13.04 -17.34
C ASP A 188 9.44 11.79 -16.73
N ASN A 189 8.86 10.62 -16.97
CA ASN A 189 9.38 9.34 -16.51
C ASN A 189 9.99 8.52 -17.66
N ALA A 190 10.14 9.12 -18.86
CA ALA A 190 10.96 8.58 -19.92
C ALA A 190 12.42 8.45 -19.45
N MET A 191 13.08 7.39 -19.89
CA MET A 191 14.39 6.95 -19.45
C MET A 191 15.41 7.10 -20.58
N THR A 192 16.63 7.41 -20.17
CA THR A 192 17.87 7.27 -20.93
C THR A 192 18.74 6.23 -20.21
N LEU A 193 19.22 5.22 -20.95
CA LEU A 193 20.07 4.16 -20.45
C LEU A 193 21.44 4.27 -21.12
N SER A 194 22.49 4.45 -20.32
CA SER A 194 23.85 4.49 -20.84
C SER A 194 24.76 3.60 -20.01
N VAL A 195 25.68 2.92 -20.67
CA VAL A 195 26.67 2.03 -20.06
C VAL A 195 28.05 2.57 -20.40
N SER A 196 28.90 2.67 -19.38
CA SER A 196 30.32 2.97 -19.53
C SER A 196 31.16 1.79 -19.05
N GLY A 197 32.31 1.56 -19.68
CA GLY A 197 33.25 0.49 -19.33
C GLY A 197 33.16 -0.79 -20.18
N ASP A 198 32.07 -0.99 -20.94
CA ASP A 198 31.96 -2.11 -21.90
C ASP A 198 31.06 -1.74 -23.10
N ASP A 199 31.65 -1.72 -24.29
CA ASP A 199 30.96 -1.32 -25.53
C ASP A 199 29.90 -2.34 -25.99
N ALA A 200 30.10 -3.63 -25.70
CA ALA A 200 29.15 -4.67 -26.08
C ALA A 200 27.85 -4.55 -25.28
N LEU A 201 27.98 -4.27 -23.97
CA LEU A 201 26.82 -4.02 -23.11
C LEU A 201 26.12 -2.69 -23.46
N GLN A 202 26.87 -1.64 -23.78
CA GLN A 202 26.29 -0.38 -24.28
C GLN A 202 25.54 -0.60 -25.60
N SER A 203 26.10 -1.34 -26.55
CA SER A 203 25.42 -1.65 -27.81
C SER A 203 24.20 -2.56 -27.64
N PHE A 204 24.14 -3.35 -26.57
CA PHE A 204 23.01 -4.25 -26.28
C PHE A 204 21.86 -3.54 -25.57
N MET A 205 22.15 -2.63 -24.63
CA MET A 205 21.14 -2.04 -23.73
C MET A 205 21.04 -0.52 -23.76
N GLY A 206 21.96 0.16 -24.43
CA GLY A 206 21.97 1.61 -24.51
C GLY A 206 20.69 2.13 -25.16
N TYR A 207 20.15 3.20 -24.58
CA TYR A 207 19.02 3.94 -25.10
C TYR A 207 19.18 5.42 -24.82
N ASP A 208 19.24 6.23 -25.87
CA ASP A 208 19.13 7.67 -25.83
C ASP A 208 18.26 8.11 -27.02
N ALA A 209 17.20 8.88 -26.75
CA ALA A 209 16.27 9.33 -27.77
C ALA A 209 16.93 10.20 -28.85
N SER A 210 18.08 10.82 -28.54
CA SER A 210 18.86 11.65 -29.46
C SER A 210 19.93 10.87 -30.23
N ALA A 211 20.23 9.62 -29.84
CA ALA A 211 21.22 8.81 -30.50
C ALA A 211 20.73 8.24 -31.85
N SER A 212 21.63 8.15 -32.83
CA SER A 212 21.33 7.59 -34.15
C SER A 212 21.14 6.07 -34.16
N SER A 213 21.64 5.38 -33.13
CA SER A 213 21.51 3.94 -32.95
C SER A 213 21.40 3.61 -31.47
N ASN A 214 20.49 2.70 -31.13
CA ASN A 214 20.22 2.27 -29.77
C ASN A 214 20.19 0.74 -29.73
N GLY A 215 20.66 0.17 -28.62
CA GLY A 215 20.56 -1.27 -28.33
C GLY A 215 19.15 -1.69 -27.93
N MET A 216 18.41 -0.76 -27.31
CA MET A 216 17.00 -0.93 -26.98
C MET A 216 16.08 -0.32 -28.05
N GLU A 217 14.85 -0.82 -28.12
CA GLU A 217 13.73 -0.22 -28.83
C GLU A 217 12.60 0.16 -27.86
N VAL A 218 11.86 1.21 -28.24
CA VAL A 218 10.69 1.66 -27.49
C VAL A 218 9.53 0.72 -27.82
N SER A 219 9.20 -0.19 -26.90
CA SER A 219 8.03 -1.08 -27.03
C SER A 219 6.73 -0.36 -26.64
N VAL A 220 6.80 0.51 -25.65
CA VAL A 220 5.70 1.39 -25.22
C VAL A 220 6.30 2.78 -25.04
N ALA A 221 5.75 3.78 -25.74
CA ALA A 221 6.18 5.16 -25.60
C ALA A 221 5.67 5.73 -24.29
N ALA A 222 6.48 6.54 -23.60
CA ALA A 222 5.96 7.39 -22.54
C ALA A 222 4.95 8.36 -23.14
N GLN A 223 3.84 8.56 -22.44
CA GLN A 223 2.80 9.51 -22.84
C GLN A 223 2.15 10.07 -21.58
N ASN A 224 1.81 11.35 -21.59
CA ASN A 224 1.00 11.97 -20.55
C ASN A 224 -0.49 11.75 -20.86
N ALA A 225 -1.30 11.66 -19.81
CA ALA A 225 -2.74 11.74 -19.93
C ALA A 225 -3.12 13.10 -20.50
N GLN A 226 -3.98 13.11 -21.50
CA GLN A 226 -4.49 14.34 -22.13
C GLN A 226 -6.01 14.32 -22.07
N LEU A 227 -6.56 15.28 -21.33
CA LEU A 227 -7.98 15.42 -21.13
C LEU A 227 -8.40 16.89 -21.17
N THR A 228 -9.70 17.12 -21.30
CA THR A 228 -10.31 18.43 -21.10
C THR A 228 -11.36 18.35 -20.01
N VAL A 229 -11.35 19.31 -19.08
CA VAL A 229 -12.40 19.48 -18.07
C VAL A 229 -13.05 20.85 -18.30
N ASN A 230 -14.34 20.89 -18.59
CA ASN A 230 -15.07 22.12 -18.95
C ASN A 230 -14.38 22.92 -20.08
N ASN A 231 -13.87 22.20 -21.10
CA ASN A 231 -13.09 22.72 -22.22
C ASN A 231 -11.72 23.32 -21.87
N VAL A 232 -11.24 23.15 -20.64
CA VAL A 232 -9.86 23.49 -20.25
C VAL A 232 -8.98 22.26 -20.48
N ALA A 233 -7.95 22.39 -21.31
CA ALA A 233 -6.98 21.33 -21.56
C ALA A 233 -6.11 21.09 -20.32
N ILE A 234 -6.00 19.82 -19.93
CA ILE A 234 -5.19 19.36 -18.80
C ILE A 234 -4.30 18.24 -19.33
N GLU A 235 -3.02 18.33 -18.97
CA GLU A 235 -2.03 17.30 -19.19
C GLU A 235 -1.51 16.82 -17.84
N ASN A 236 -1.37 15.50 -17.67
CA ASN A 236 -0.90 14.92 -16.42
C ASN A 236 -0.05 13.68 -16.65
N SER A 237 0.96 13.47 -15.81
CA SER A 237 1.84 12.30 -15.91
C SER A 237 1.15 11.00 -15.46
N SER A 238 0.01 11.08 -14.75
CA SER A 238 -0.70 9.94 -14.18
C SER A 238 -2.12 9.78 -14.73
N ASN A 239 -2.63 8.55 -14.71
CA ASN A 239 -4.07 8.26 -14.90
C ASN A 239 -4.88 8.45 -13.61
N THR A 240 -4.23 8.64 -12.46
CA THR A 240 -4.86 9.05 -11.20
C THR A 240 -4.45 10.49 -10.93
N ILE A 241 -5.35 11.42 -11.23
CA ILE A 241 -5.12 12.87 -11.22
C ILE A 241 -5.78 13.46 -9.99
N SER A 242 -4.98 13.91 -9.02
CA SER A 242 -5.47 14.50 -7.75
C SER A 242 -4.98 15.94 -7.52
N ASP A 243 -4.18 16.47 -8.44
CA ASP A 243 -3.51 17.77 -8.38
C ASP A 243 -4.08 18.78 -9.38
N ALA A 244 -4.75 18.32 -10.44
CA ALA A 244 -5.31 19.20 -11.48
C ALA A 244 -6.67 19.82 -11.09
N LEU A 245 -7.44 19.16 -10.23
CA LEU A 245 -8.77 19.61 -9.78
C LEU A 245 -8.79 19.68 -8.25
N GLU A 246 -9.15 20.84 -7.70
CA GLU A 246 -9.19 21.01 -6.25
C GLU A 246 -10.19 20.03 -5.59
N ASN A 247 -9.70 19.27 -4.61
CA ASN A 247 -10.49 18.31 -3.83
C ASN A 247 -11.15 17.19 -4.65
N ILE A 248 -10.70 16.95 -5.89
CA ILE A 248 -11.20 15.88 -6.76
C ILE A 248 -10.03 15.01 -7.18
N THR A 249 -10.15 13.70 -6.99
CA THR A 249 -9.26 12.70 -7.59
C THR A 249 -9.98 12.04 -8.76
N LEU A 250 -9.47 12.25 -9.97
CA LEU A 250 -10.00 11.68 -11.21
C LEU A 250 -9.16 10.47 -11.63
N ASN A 251 -9.80 9.33 -11.82
CA ASN A 251 -9.17 8.09 -12.29
C ASN A 251 -9.60 7.82 -13.74
N LEU A 252 -8.63 7.79 -14.64
CA LEU A 252 -8.82 7.52 -16.06
C LEU A 252 -8.61 6.04 -16.33
N ASN A 253 -9.62 5.40 -16.91
CA ASN A 253 -9.60 3.97 -17.24
C ASN A 253 -9.52 3.74 -18.75
N ASP A 254 -10.10 4.64 -19.55
CA ASP A 254 -10.16 4.52 -21.01
C ASP A 254 -10.31 5.89 -21.68
N VAL A 255 -10.07 5.94 -22.98
CA VAL A 255 -10.37 7.09 -23.84
C VAL A 255 -11.89 7.23 -23.97
N THR A 256 -12.39 8.46 -23.89
CA THR A 256 -13.83 8.72 -24.04
C THR A 256 -14.21 8.81 -25.52
N THR A 257 -15.34 8.21 -25.91
CA THR A 257 -15.98 8.49 -27.20
C THR A 257 -17.09 9.53 -27.00
N GLY A 258 -16.79 10.80 -27.33
CA GLY A 258 -17.70 11.96 -27.15
C GLY A 258 -17.62 12.65 -25.78
N ASN A 259 -18.30 13.81 -25.63
CA ASN A 259 -18.35 14.56 -24.37
C ASN A 259 -19.18 13.82 -23.32
N GLN A 260 -18.58 13.55 -22.15
CA GLN A 260 -19.24 12.85 -21.05
C GLN A 260 -19.38 13.79 -19.85
N THR A 261 -20.59 13.85 -19.28
CA THR A 261 -20.91 14.69 -18.11
C THR A 261 -21.14 13.83 -16.88
N PRO A 262 -20.21 13.79 -15.93
CA PRO A 262 -20.52 13.42 -14.57
C PRO A 262 -21.55 14.37 -13.94
N ASP A 263 -22.55 13.78 -13.29
CA ASP A 263 -23.54 14.48 -12.49
C ASP A 263 -23.20 14.30 -11.00
N HIS A 264 -23.10 15.42 -10.28
CA HIS A 264 -22.85 15.44 -8.84
C HIS A 264 -24.18 15.64 -8.12
N HIS A 265 -24.54 14.70 -7.24
CA HIS A 265 -25.68 14.87 -6.34
C HIS A 265 -25.19 15.11 -4.91
N SER A 266 -25.63 16.21 -4.31
CA SER A 266 -25.57 16.41 -2.87
C SER A 266 -26.68 15.58 -2.22
N GLY A 267 -26.32 14.47 -1.60
CA GLY A 267 -27.29 13.67 -0.85
C GLY A 267 -26.68 12.48 -0.14
N HIS A 268 -26.33 12.64 1.13
CA HIS A 268 -26.31 11.51 2.06
C HIS A 268 -26.69 11.94 3.48
N LEU A 269 -27.95 11.68 3.86
CA LEU A 269 -28.36 11.54 5.25
C LEU A 269 -29.26 10.30 5.36
N GLN A 270 -28.69 9.10 5.26
CA GLN A 270 -29.32 7.93 5.85
C GLN A 270 -28.32 6.80 6.12
N SER A 271 -27.67 6.84 7.28
CA SER A 271 -27.49 5.62 8.07
C SER A 271 -27.38 6.00 9.56
N ALA A 272 -28.55 6.14 10.18
CA ALA A 272 -28.72 6.02 11.61
C ALA A 272 -29.82 4.98 11.81
N ASN A 273 -29.40 3.72 11.97
CA ASN A 273 -30.04 2.62 12.70
C ASN A 273 -29.70 1.28 12.05
N GLY A 274 -29.11 0.38 12.84
CA GLY A 274 -28.91 -1.01 12.45
C GLY A 274 -27.97 -1.75 13.41
N ASP A 275 -28.57 -2.26 14.48
CA ASP A 275 -28.14 -3.27 15.47
C ASP A 275 -27.05 -2.95 16.50
#